data_AF-A0A9P3C0A4-F1
#
_entry.id   AF-A0A9P3C0A4-F1
#
_cell.length_a   1.000
_cell.length_b   1.000
_cell.length_c   1.000
_cell.angle_alpha   90.00
_cell.angle_beta   90.00
_cell.angle_gamma   90.00
#
_symmetry.space_group_name_H-M   'P 1'
#
loop_
_entity.id
_entity.type
_entity.pdbx_description
1 polymer ?
#
loop_
_entity_poly.entity_id
_entity_poly.type
_entity_poly.pdbx_seq_one_letter_code
_entity_poly.pdbx_strand_id
1 'polypeptide(L)'
;MATFLLDDYSRTARRPEWMPIEKWKKILPLRLSRTEQRRFFRAFYRMQIWGNIFGHIELPLGADRPEVENDWFSPRERVPPVFKEEEVWRLFFGTMAPWEVEEIASFWRHCYHRWAEPYFEASDNLLSYGVTFISEIPPDQQSPLIRYWDDCDELKIREGECRESLACMGPSLLVKILREQNFRARRDLVMANAISWHHFFGEYWPRPDFEPGALPLLYPADRFNFGPDFDGLKEFLNTLPPHERPNIAWTQLWLGAGLDYPEVFVDMFCYGEPSPCWDWGFALWSDERLVEWGALEQPSLRRDVYTQ
;
A
#
# COMPACT_ATOMS: atom_id res chain seq x y z
N MET A 1 9.66 3.84 15.17
CA MET A 1 9.21 3.09 13.98
C MET A 1 8.61 4.05 12.96
N ALA A 2 7.46 4.68 13.26
CA ALA A 2 6.85 5.68 12.38
C ALA A 2 7.79 6.81 11.97
N THR A 3 8.54 7.39 12.92
CA THR A 3 9.52 8.45 12.63
C THR A 3 10.68 7.98 11.76
N PHE A 4 11.07 6.71 11.85
CA PHE A 4 12.12 6.13 11.01
C PHE A 4 11.65 6.01 9.56
N LEU A 5 10.42 5.53 9.33
CA LEU A 5 9.88 5.49 7.96
C LEU A 5 9.54 6.87 7.41
N LEU A 6 9.11 7.82 8.23
CA LEU A 6 8.94 9.20 7.76
C LEU A 6 10.27 9.78 7.24
N ASP A 7 11.34 9.54 8.00
CA ASP A 7 12.69 9.96 7.65
C ASP A 7 13.23 9.20 6.41
N ASP A 8 12.98 7.89 6.30
CA ASP A 8 13.26 7.12 5.09
C ASP A 8 12.48 7.68 3.89
N TYR A 9 11.16 7.83 4.00
CA TYR A 9 10.29 8.39 2.97
C TYR A 9 10.77 9.75 2.47
N SER A 10 11.26 10.61 3.36
CA SER A 10 11.83 11.91 2.96
C SER A 10 13.02 11.77 1.99
N ARG A 11 13.80 10.69 2.08
CA ARG A 11 14.95 10.40 1.22
C ARG A 11 14.61 9.53 0.02
N THR A 12 13.59 8.69 0.14
CA THR A 12 13.32 7.58 -0.78
C THR A 12 11.97 7.67 -1.48
N ALA A 13 11.19 8.74 -1.24
CA ALA A 13 9.99 9.03 -2.00
C ALA A 13 10.28 8.94 -3.51
N ARG A 14 9.37 8.31 -4.24
CA ARG A 14 9.55 8.16 -5.68
C ARG A 14 9.27 9.46 -6.38
N ARG A 15 10.06 9.67 -7.43
CA ARG A 15 9.98 10.81 -8.33
C ARG A 15 8.65 10.78 -9.11
N PRO A 16 7.89 11.87 -9.13
CA PRO A 16 6.80 12.03 -10.10
C PRO A 16 7.35 11.98 -11.53
N GLU A 17 6.68 11.27 -12.43
CA GLU A 17 7.21 10.94 -13.78
C GLU A 17 7.66 12.18 -14.57
N TRP A 18 6.88 13.25 -14.50
CA TRP A 18 7.12 14.51 -15.20
C TRP A 18 8.28 15.34 -14.61
N MET A 19 8.76 15.02 -13.41
CA MET A 19 9.84 15.77 -12.80
C MET A 19 11.20 15.26 -13.28
N PRO A 20 12.11 16.08 -13.84
CA PRO A 20 13.43 15.62 -14.27
C PRO A 20 14.23 14.97 -13.12
N ILE A 21 14.93 13.87 -13.40
CA ILE A 21 15.73 13.12 -12.40
C ILE A 21 16.75 14.00 -11.67
N GLU A 22 17.38 14.93 -12.38
CA GLU A 22 18.37 15.86 -11.81
C GLU A 22 17.73 16.94 -10.93
N LYS A 23 16.47 17.30 -11.18
CA LYS A 23 15.69 18.15 -10.27
C LYS A 23 15.32 17.36 -9.01
N TRP A 24 14.86 16.12 -9.18
CA TRP A 24 14.46 15.25 -8.06
C TRP A 24 15.60 14.99 -7.07
N LYS A 25 16.79 14.63 -7.58
CA LYS A 25 17.97 14.40 -6.75
C LYS A 25 18.37 15.62 -5.92
N LYS A 26 18.11 16.84 -6.40
CA LYS A 26 18.44 18.10 -5.70
C LYS A 26 17.44 18.46 -4.60
N ILE A 27 16.21 17.96 -4.66
CA ILE A 27 15.19 18.26 -3.66
C ILE A 27 15.12 17.22 -2.53
N LEU A 28 15.77 16.07 -2.70
CA LEU A 28 15.93 15.07 -1.64
C LEU A 28 17.06 15.48 -0.67
N PRO A 29 16.90 15.28 0.64
CA PRO A 29 15.69 14.80 1.32
C PRO A 29 14.58 15.86 1.37
N LEU A 30 13.33 15.42 1.21
CA LEU A 30 12.15 16.28 1.28
C LEU A 30 11.95 16.81 2.69
N ARG A 31 11.80 18.13 2.81
CA ARG A 31 11.27 18.74 4.03
C ARG A 31 9.73 18.68 3.99
N LEU A 32 9.16 17.69 4.66
CA LEU A 32 7.72 17.49 4.71
C LEU A 32 7.02 18.56 5.56
N SER A 33 5.94 19.13 5.04
CA SER A 33 5.08 20.07 5.77
C SER A 33 4.33 19.37 6.91
N ARG A 34 3.74 20.13 7.85
CA ARG A 34 2.94 19.52 8.93
C ARG A 34 1.75 18.73 8.40
N THR A 35 1.13 19.19 7.32
CA THR A 35 0.02 18.49 6.67
C THR A 35 0.49 17.16 6.09
N GLU A 36 1.62 17.15 5.39
CA GLU A 36 2.20 15.94 4.79
C GLU A 36 2.60 14.92 5.85
N GLN A 37 3.22 15.36 6.94
CA GLN A 37 3.55 14.48 8.06
C GLN A 37 2.29 13.86 8.69
N ARG A 38 1.20 14.64 8.84
CA ARG A 38 -0.07 14.12 9.37
C ARG A 38 -0.68 13.06 8.46
N ARG A 39 -0.73 13.32 7.16
CA ARG A 39 -1.24 12.35 6.16
C ARG A 39 -0.39 11.09 6.13
N PHE A 40 0.94 11.24 6.12
CA PHE A 40 1.88 10.12 6.21
C PHE A 40 1.64 9.29 7.46
N PHE A 41 1.55 9.91 8.65
CA PHE A 41 1.35 9.16 9.89
C PHE A 41 -0.03 8.49 9.93
N ARG A 42 -1.07 9.15 9.42
CA ARG A 42 -2.40 8.55 9.31
C ARG A 42 -2.37 7.31 8.42
N ALA A 43 -1.76 7.39 7.24
CA ALA A 43 -1.57 6.26 6.34
C ALA A 43 -0.73 5.15 6.98
N PHE A 44 0.39 5.50 7.62
CA PHE A 44 1.26 4.56 8.34
C PHE A 44 0.49 3.77 9.41
N TYR A 45 -0.24 4.46 10.29
CA TYR A 45 -0.93 3.80 11.40
C TYR A 45 -2.08 2.94 10.90
N ARG A 46 -2.82 3.39 9.89
CA ARG A 46 -3.88 2.58 9.28
C ARG A 46 -3.31 1.38 8.56
N MET A 47 -2.23 1.52 7.79
CA MET A 47 -1.56 0.39 7.17
C MET A 47 -1.04 -0.61 8.22
N GLN A 48 -0.57 -0.13 9.38
CA GLN A 48 -0.21 -1.03 10.47
C GLN A 48 -1.41 -1.76 11.07
N ILE A 49 -2.54 -1.08 11.25
CA ILE A 49 -3.77 -1.72 11.73
C ILE A 49 -4.26 -2.75 10.69
N TRP A 50 -4.23 -2.41 9.41
CA TRP A 50 -4.52 -3.33 8.31
C TRP A 50 -3.65 -4.59 8.43
N GLY A 51 -2.32 -4.43 8.48
CA GLY A 51 -1.41 -5.58 8.57
C GLY A 51 -1.63 -6.42 9.82
N ASN A 52 -2.04 -5.81 10.94
CA ASN A 52 -2.34 -6.55 12.17
C ASN A 52 -3.65 -7.34 12.11
N ILE A 53 -4.64 -6.90 11.32
CA ILE A 53 -5.95 -7.57 11.21
C ILE A 53 -5.93 -8.56 10.05
N PHE A 54 -5.49 -8.11 8.88
CA PHE A 54 -5.65 -8.81 7.60
C PHE A 54 -4.33 -9.32 7.02
N GLY A 55 -3.19 -8.82 7.47
CA GLY A 55 -1.88 -9.26 7.01
C GLY A 55 -1.50 -10.63 7.56
N HIS A 56 -0.47 -11.23 6.96
CA HIS A 56 0.10 -12.47 7.47
C HIS A 56 0.75 -12.29 8.83
N ILE A 57 0.76 -13.37 9.62
CA ILE A 57 1.45 -13.41 10.90
C ILE A 57 2.95 -13.30 10.62
N GLU A 58 3.62 -12.32 11.24
CA GLU A 58 5.07 -12.19 11.19
C GLU A 58 5.74 -13.39 11.85
N LEU A 59 6.70 -14.01 11.15
CA LEU A 59 7.53 -15.08 11.68
C LEU A 59 8.90 -14.53 12.10
N PRO A 60 9.19 -14.43 13.41
CA PRO A 60 10.51 -14.05 13.88
C PRO A 60 11.50 -15.20 13.69
N LEU A 61 12.77 -14.86 13.49
CA LEU A 61 13.84 -15.87 13.39
C LEU A 61 13.92 -16.67 14.69
N GLY A 62 13.96 -18.00 14.54
CA GLY A 62 14.02 -18.93 15.67
C GLY A 62 12.67 -19.29 16.28
N ALA A 63 11.55 -18.79 15.74
CA ALA A 63 10.23 -19.33 16.05
C ALA A 63 9.94 -20.61 15.24
N ASP A 64 9.06 -21.44 15.78
CA ASP A 64 8.47 -22.55 15.04
C ASP A 64 7.51 -22.02 13.97
N ARG A 65 7.24 -22.86 12.97
CA ARG A 65 6.17 -22.57 12.00
C ARG A 65 4.85 -22.38 12.75
N PRO A 66 4.04 -21.39 12.38
CA PRO A 66 2.78 -21.14 13.07
C PRO A 66 1.85 -22.33 12.86
N GLU A 67 1.17 -22.77 13.93
CA GLU A 67 0.16 -23.84 13.83
C GLU A 67 -1.07 -23.38 13.02
N VAL A 68 -1.32 -22.07 13.03
CA VAL A 68 -2.47 -21.40 12.41
C VAL A 68 -1.98 -20.19 11.64
N GLU A 69 -2.41 -20.08 10.39
CA GLU A 69 -2.17 -18.92 9.54
C GLU A 69 -3.35 -17.95 9.55
N ASN A 70 -3.12 -16.75 9.05
CA ASN A 70 -4.22 -15.81 8.84
C ASN A 70 -5.03 -16.19 7.59
N ASP A 71 -5.95 -17.14 7.77
CA ASP A 71 -6.76 -17.74 6.71
C ASP A 71 -8.07 -16.97 6.45
N TRP A 72 -8.14 -15.67 6.78
CA TRP A 72 -9.37 -14.87 6.60
C TRP A 72 -9.97 -14.97 5.20
N PHE A 73 -9.12 -15.15 4.18
CA PHE A 73 -9.49 -14.94 2.79
C PHE A 73 -9.16 -16.10 1.85
N SER A 74 -8.31 -17.02 2.28
CA SER A 74 -8.03 -18.26 1.55
C SER A 74 -7.97 -19.40 2.56
N PRO A 75 -9.14 -19.84 3.04
CA PRO A 75 -9.19 -20.98 3.93
C PRO A 75 -8.60 -22.21 3.26
N ARG A 76 -8.11 -23.14 4.08
CA ARG A 76 -7.79 -24.50 3.63
C ARG A 76 -8.96 -25.08 2.82
N GLU A 77 -8.63 -25.90 1.81
CA GLU A 77 -9.59 -26.43 0.84
C GLU A 77 -10.95 -26.79 1.48
N ARG A 78 -12.05 -26.30 0.87
CA ARG A 78 -13.45 -26.53 1.25
C ARG A 78 -13.97 -25.77 2.47
N VAL A 79 -13.24 -24.78 2.97
CA VAL A 79 -13.77 -23.81 3.94
C VAL A 79 -14.05 -22.47 3.21
N PRO A 80 -15.22 -21.83 3.42
CA PRO A 80 -15.50 -20.51 2.87
C PRO A 80 -14.68 -19.42 3.58
N PRO A 81 -14.30 -18.32 2.90
CA PRO A 81 -13.56 -17.22 3.53
C PRO A 81 -14.34 -16.69 4.75
N VAL A 82 -13.61 -16.24 5.77
CA VAL A 82 -14.20 -15.72 7.01
C VAL A 82 -14.82 -14.36 6.77
N PHE A 83 -14.19 -13.53 5.94
CA PHE A 83 -14.72 -12.24 5.51
C PHE A 83 -14.92 -12.23 4.00
N LYS A 84 -16.05 -11.67 3.58
CA LYS A 84 -16.24 -11.19 2.21
C LYS A 84 -15.64 -9.80 2.03
N GLU A 85 -15.38 -9.40 0.79
CA GLU A 85 -14.76 -8.10 0.45
C GLU A 85 -15.56 -6.91 1.00
N GLU A 86 -16.90 -6.97 0.96
CA GLU A 86 -17.77 -5.94 1.54
C GLU A 86 -17.71 -5.88 3.08
N GLU A 87 -17.41 -7.00 3.73
CA GLU A 87 -17.25 -7.06 5.19
C GLU A 87 -15.90 -6.45 5.61
N VAL A 88 -14.85 -6.67 4.82
CA VAL A 88 -13.56 -5.99 4.99
C VAL A 88 -13.74 -4.48 4.86
N TRP A 89 -14.49 -4.05 3.83
CA TRP A 89 -14.82 -2.64 3.65
C TRP A 89 -15.50 -2.08 4.89
N ARG A 90 -16.63 -2.68 5.32
CA ARG A 90 -17.39 -2.21 6.48
C ARG A 90 -16.57 -2.22 7.77
N LEU A 91 -15.72 -3.23 7.97
CA LEU A 91 -14.90 -3.36 9.17
C LEU A 91 -13.80 -2.30 9.24
N PHE A 92 -13.18 -1.97 8.11
CA PHE A 92 -11.96 -1.17 8.09
C PHE A 92 -12.13 0.16 7.34
N PHE A 93 -12.34 0.10 6.03
CA PHE A 93 -12.32 1.28 5.16
C PHE A 93 -13.55 2.19 5.30
N GLY A 94 -14.72 1.63 5.58
CA GLY A 94 -15.98 2.37 5.66
C GLY A 94 -15.97 3.46 6.73
N THR A 95 -15.10 3.37 7.73
CA THR A 95 -14.94 4.39 8.78
C THR A 95 -13.94 5.50 8.43
N MET A 96 -13.38 5.49 7.22
CA MET A 96 -12.36 6.42 6.75
C MET A 96 -12.90 7.33 5.67
N ALA A 97 -12.38 8.56 5.60
CA ALA A 97 -12.74 9.41 4.47
C ALA A 97 -12.14 8.81 3.17
N PRO A 98 -12.81 8.91 2.02
CA PRO A 98 -12.38 8.23 0.79
C PRO A 98 -10.94 8.55 0.35
N TRP A 99 -10.50 9.80 0.46
CA TRP A 99 -9.10 10.17 0.15
C TRP A 99 -8.08 9.58 1.12
N GLU A 100 -8.48 9.19 2.32
CA GLU A 100 -7.58 8.57 3.25
C GLU A 100 -7.30 7.11 2.87
N VAL A 101 -8.18 6.47 2.09
CA VAL A 101 -7.92 5.16 1.45
C VAL A 101 -6.79 5.29 0.43
N GLU A 102 -6.81 6.37 -0.36
CA GLU A 102 -5.76 6.74 -1.33
C GLU A 102 -4.43 7.11 -0.66
N GLU A 103 -4.47 7.71 0.54
CA GLU A 103 -3.28 7.92 1.37
C GLU A 103 -2.66 6.59 1.81
N ILE A 104 -3.49 5.60 2.20
CA ILE A 104 -3.01 4.24 2.53
C ILE A 104 -2.43 3.59 1.28
N ALA A 105 -3.10 3.63 0.14
CA ALA A 105 -2.63 3.04 -1.11
C ALA A 105 -1.28 3.62 -1.54
N SER A 106 -1.15 4.94 -1.48
CA SER A 106 0.11 5.67 -1.71
C SER A 106 1.23 5.22 -0.76
N PHE A 107 0.91 5.03 0.52
CA PHE A 107 1.88 4.57 1.53
C PHE A 107 2.25 3.09 1.37
N TRP A 108 1.27 2.23 1.08
CA TRP A 108 1.47 0.82 0.77
C TRP A 108 2.39 0.66 -0.44
N ARG A 109 2.14 1.43 -1.51
CA ARG A 109 2.97 1.40 -2.71
C ARG A 109 4.41 1.84 -2.42
N HIS A 110 4.59 2.83 -1.55
CA HIS A 110 5.92 3.16 -1.04
C HIS A 110 6.57 1.98 -0.32
N CYS A 111 5.86 1.30 0.59
CA CYS A 111 6.37 0.13 1.30
C CYS A 111 6.75 -1.01 0.34
N TYR A 112 5.90 -1.31 -0.64
CA TYR A 112 6.16 -2.27 -1.73
C TYR A 112 7.50 -1.98 -2.43
N HIS A 113 7.77 -0.72 -2.75
CA HIS A 113 9.04 -0.32 -3.37
C HIS A 113 10.23 -0.40 -2.42
N ARG A 114 10.03 -0.15 -1.13
CA ARG A 114 11.11 -0.26 -0.12
C ARG A 114 11.50 -1.71 0.18
N TRP A 115 10.62 -2.67 -0.09
CA TRP A 115 10.95 -4.08 -0.05
C TRP A 115 11.87 -4.55 -1.18
N ALA A 116 11.96 -3.83 -2.29
CA ALA A 116 12.70 -4.28 -3.48
C ALA A 116 14.14 -4.70 -3.17
N GLU A 117 14.90 -3.84 -2.48
CA GLU A 117 16.32 -4.09 -2.20
C GLU A 117 16.52 -5.30 -1.27
N PRO A 118 15.92 -5.36 -0.06
CA PRO A 118 16.02 -6.55 0.79
C PRO A 118 15.53 -7.83 0.11
N TYR A 119 14.48 -7.72 -0.71
CA TYR A 119 13.91 -8.85 -1.42
C TYR A 119 14.86 -9.40 -2.49
N PHE A 120 15.38 -8.52 -3.36
CA PHE A 120 16.31 -8.94 -4.40
C PHE A 120 17.62 -9.46 -3.85
N GLU A 121 18.11 -8.88 -2.76
CA GLU A 121 19.25 -9.41 -2.04
C GLU A 121 19.04 -10.88 -1.61
N ALA A 122 17.86 -11.20 -1.09
CA ALA A 122 17.52 -12.56 -0.69
C ALA A 122 17.32 -13.49 -1.91
N SER A 123 16.56 -13.05 -2.92
CA SER A 123 16.30 -13.86 -4.11
C SER A 123 17.57 -14.15 -4.90
N ASP A 124 18.43 -13.14 -5.10
CA ASP A 124 19.66 -13.28 -5.86
C ASP A 124 20.69 -14.14 -5.09
N ASN A 125 20.67 -14.11 -3.76
CA ASN A 125 21.45 -15.05 -2.95
C ASN A 125 21.03 -16.50 -3.18
N LEU A 126 19.73 -16.80 -3.16
CA LEU A 126 19.24 -18.16 -3.41
C LEU A 126 19.57 -18.61 -4.84
N LEU A 127 19.31 -17.75 -5.84
CA LEU A 127 19.63 -18.05 -7.24
C LEU A 127 21.12 -18.36 -7.48
N SER A 128 22.02 -17.82 -6.65
CA SER A 128 23.46 -18.08 -6.79
C SER A 128 23.85 -19.56 -6.54
N TYR A 129 22.97 -20.34 -5.90
CA TYR A 129 23.14 -21.79 -5.72
C TYR A 129 22.64 -22.61 -6.93
N GLY A 130 22.01 -21.96 -7.92
CA GLY A 130 21.46 -22.60 -9.11
C GLY A 130 20.04 -23.11 -8.94
N VAL A 131 19.59 -23.93 -9.89
CA VAL A 131 18.26 -24.58 -9.87
C VAL A 131 18.37 -25.85 -9.02
N THR A 132 18.14 -25.70 -7.71
CA THR A 132 18.28 -26.76 -6.69
C THR A 132 17.30 -26.48 -5.55
N PHE A 133 17.03 -27.50 -4.74
CA PHE A 133 16.20 -27.33 -3.54
C PHE A 133 16.97 -26.56 -2.46
N ILE A 134 16.27 -25.76 -1.66
CA ILE A 134 16.85 -25.08 -0.49
C ILE A 134 17.40 -26.11 0.52
N SER A 135 16.83 -27.32 0.56
CA SER A 135 17.34 -28.41 1.41
C SER A 135 18.70 -28.97 0.98
N GLU A 136 19.13 -28.70 -0.26
CA GLU A 136 20.38 -29.20 -0.85
C GLU A 136 21.55 -28.22 -0.74
N ILE A 137 21.30 -26.95 -0.35
CA ILE A 137 22.38 -25.98 -0.13
C ILE A 137 23.15 -26.31 1.16
N PRO A 138 24.40 -25.82 1.33
CA PRO A 138 25.21 -26.15 2.51
C PRO A 138 24.48 -25.83 3.83
N PRO A 139 24.52 -26.71 4.86
CA PRO A 139 23.70 -26.55 6.07
C PRO A 139 23.91 -25.23 6.83
N ASP A 140 25.12 -24.65 6.76
CA ASP A 140 25.45 -23.35 7.36
C ASP A 140 24.93 -22.15 6.55
N GLN A 141 24.40 -22.40 5.34
CA GLN A 141 23.82 -21.40 4.44
C GLN A 141 22.28 -21.48 4.41
N GLN A 142 21.70 -22.59 4.87
CA GLN A 142 20.25 -22.77 4.98
C GLN A 142 19.65 -21.73 5.92
N SER A 143 18.50 -21.17 5.52
CA SER A 143 17.71 -20.35 6.43
C SER A 143 17.18 -21.25 7.55
N PRO A 144 17.24 -20.82 8.82
CA PRO A 144 16.69 -21.60 9.94
C PRO A 144 15.17 -21.78 9.84
N LEU A 145 14.51 -20.91 9.07
CA LEU A 145 13.08 -20.96 8.85
C LEU A 145 12.76 -20.59 7.40
N ILE A 146 12.02 -21.47 6.76
CA ILE A 146 11.43 -21.27 5.44
C ILE A 146 9.94 -21.52 5.60
N ARG A 147 9.12 -20.56 5.16
CA ARG A 147 7.66 -20.66 5.32
C ARG A 147 7.08 -21.64 4.29
N TYR A 148 7.24 -21.31 3.01
CA TYR A 148 6.65 -22.04 1.88
C TYR A 148 7.59 -22.21 0.69
N TRP A 149 8.91 -22.07 0.91
CA TRP A 149 9.89 -22.10 -0.17
C TRP A 149 10.64 -23.42 -0.17
N ASP A 150 10.61 -24.11 -1.29
CA ASP A 150 11.31 -25.37 -1.51
C ASP A 150 12.47 -25.21 -2.49
N ASP A 151 12.33 -24.34 -3.51
CA ASP A 151 13.32 -24.14 -4.57
C ASP A 151 14.05 -22.80 -4.46
N CYS A 152 15.30 -22.75 -4.91
CA CYS A 152 16.14 -21.55 -4.85
C CYS A 152 15.70 -20.42 -5.80
N ASP A 153 14.86 -20.69 -6.81
CA ASP A 153 14.37 -19.71 -7.78
C ASP A 153 12.93 -19.25 -7.53
N GLU A 154 12.20 -19.86 -6.59
CA GLU A 154 10.80 -19.53 -6.29
C GLU A 154 10.59 -18.06 -5.92
N LEU A 155 11.44 -17.50 -5.04
CA LEU A 155 11.37 -16.07 -4.71
C LEU A 155 11.52 -15.20 -5.95
N LYS A 156 12.33 -15.60 -6.93
CA LYS A 156 12.49 -14.80 -8.15
C LYS A 156 11.26 -14.90 -9.05
N ILE A 157 10.72 -16.10 -9.23
CA ILE A 157 9.55 -16.35 -10.06
C ILE A 157 8.32 -15.61 -9.52
N ARG A 158 8.22 -15.50 -8.18
CA ARG A 158 7.05 -14.99 -7.46
C ARG A 158 7.23 -13.55 -6.92
N GLU A 159 8.16 -12.79 -7.50
CA GLU A 159 8.58 -11.47 -6.98
C GLU A 159 7.42 -10.52 -6.66
N GLY A 160 6.49 -10.35 -7.62
CA GLY A 160 5.36 -9.43 -7.47
C GLY A 160 4.48 -9.78 -6.28
N GLU A 161 3.95 -11.00 -6.29
CA GLU A 161 3.07 -11.56 -5.26
C GLU A 161 3.72 -11.46 -3.86
N CYS A 162 4.99 -11.87 -3.74
CA CYS A 162 5.71 -11.83 -2.47
C CYS A 162 5.90 -10.42 -1.93
N ARG A 163 6.27 -9.45 -2.78
CA ARG A 163 6.52 -8.08 -2.34
C ARG A 163 5.24 -7.36 -1.97
N GLU A 164 4.14 -7.67 -2.65
CA GLU A 164 2.81 -7.17 -2.30
C GLU A 164 2.35 -7.71 -0.95
N SER A 165 2.52 -9.02 -0.72
CA SER A 165 2.26 -9.67 0.57
C SER A 165 3.10 -9.06 1.70
N LEU A 166 4.41 -8.92 1.51
CA LEU A 166 5.31 -8.28 2.49
C LEU A 166 4.95 -6.82 2.80
N ALA A 167 4.46 -6.08 1.80
CA ALA A 167 3.95 -4.72 2.03
C ALA A 167 2.65 -4.73 2.87
N CYS A 168 1.82 -5.76 2.73
CA CYS A 168 0.56 -5.93 3.46
C CYS A 168 0.74 -6.38 4.91
N MET A 169 1.87 -7.02 5.27
CA MET A 169 2.20 -7.37 6.67
C MET A 169 2.41 -6.14 7.58
N GLY A 170 2.44 -4.95 6.98
CA GLY A 170 2.47 -3.69 7.69
C GLY A 170 3.88 -3.11 7.87
N PRO A 171 3.97 -1.81 8.16
CA PRO A 171 5.23 -1.09 8.16
C PRO A 171 6.20 -1.49 9.29
N SER A 172 5.75 -2.19 10.34
CA SER A 172 6.62 -2.67 11.42
C SER A 172 7.70 -3.62 10.94
N LEU A 173 7.30 -4.62 10.16
CA LEU A 173 8.22 -5.61 9.61
C LEU A 173 9.21 -4.95 8.64
N LEU A 174 8.72 -4.04 7.80
CA LEU A 174 9.60 -3.27 6.90
C LEU A 174 10.65 -2.47 7.69
N VAL A 175 10.28 -1.80 8.79
CA VAL A 175 11.24 -1.07 9.63
C VAL A 175 12.29 -2.00 10.23
N LYS A 176 11.87 -3.19 10.67
CA LYS A 176 12.78 -4.20 11.22
C LYS A 176 13.81 -4.61 10.17
N ILE A 177 13.37 -4.92 8.95
CA ILE A 177 14.24 -5.29 7.83
C ILE A 177 15.18 -4.16 7.41
N LEU A 178 14.68 -2.92 7.28
CA LEU A 178 15.51 -1.78 6.87
C LEU A 178 16.57 -1.41 7.93
N ARG A 179 16.35 -1.78 9.19
CA ARG A 179 17.32 -1.58 10.28
C ARG A 179 18.33 -2.71 10.38
N GLU A 180 17.98 -3.92 9.94
CA GLU A 180 18.86 -5.07 9.99
C GLU A 180 20.04 -4.87 9.03
N GLN A 181 21.24 -4.81 9.61
CA GLN A 181 22.50 -4.59 8.87
C GLN A 181 23.17 -5.92 8.53
N ASN A 182 22.86 -6.99 9.27
CA ASN A 182 23.38 -8.31 8.98
C ASN A 182 22.62 -8.90 7.79
N PHE A 183 23.33 -9.03 6.66
CA PHE A 183 22.83 -9.64 5.43
C PHE A 183 22.10 -10.97 5.68
N ARG A 184 22.69 -11.89 6.47
CA ARG A 184 22.08 -13.21 6.70
C ARG A 184 20.78 -13.10 7.47
N ALA A 185 20.76 -12.33 8.55
CA ALA A 185 19.54 -12.12 9.33
C ALA A 185 18.44 -11.45 8.49
N ARG A 186 18.81 -10.48 7.64
CA ARG A 186 17.87 -9.81 6.75
C ARG A 186 17.31 -10.76 5.69
N ARG A 187 18.17 -11.53 5.02
CA ARG A 187 17.78 -12.59 4.07
C ARG A 187 16.82 -13.58 4.72
N ASP A 188 17.19 -14.11 5.88
CA ASP A 188 16.40 -15.13 6.58
C ASP A 188 15.04 -14.56 7.00
N LEU A 189 14.96 -13.30 7.41
CA LEU A 189 13.69 -12.63 7.70
C LEU A 189 12.81 -12.49 6.46
N VAL A 190 13.39 -12.17 5.28
CA VAL A 190 12.65 -12.16 4.01
C VAL A 190 12.12 -13.56 3.70
N MET A 191 12.97 -14.59 3.76
CA MET A 191 12.58 -15.97 3.47
C MET A 191 11.50 -16.50 4.44
N ALA A 192 11.55 -16.11 5.71
CA ALA A 192 10.56 -16.50 6.71
C ALA A 192 9.19 -15.82 6.50
N ASN A 193 9.15 -14.64 5.87
CA ASN A 193 7.93 -13.82 5.82
C ASN A 193 7.37 -13.61 4.42
N ALA A 194 8.14 -13.82 3.35
CA ALA A 194 7.63 -13.77 2.00
C ALA A 194 6.61 -14.90 1.78
N ILE A 195 5.50 -14.59 1.11
CA ILE A 195 4.46 -15.54 0.71
C ILE A 195 3.95 -15.14 -0.68
N SER A 196 3.89 -16.09 -1.62
CA SER A 196 3.43 -15.86 -3.00
C SER A 196 1.93 -16.09 -3.21
N TRP A 197 1.25 -16.59 -2.19
CA TRP A 197 -0.18 -16.84 -2.22
C TRP A 197 -0.80 -15.90 -1.21
N HIS A 198 -1.99 -15.40 -1.53
CA HIS A 198 -2.86 -14.55 -0.70
C HIS A 198 -2.85 -13.06 -1.01
N HIS A 199 -3.99 -12.52 -0.63
CA HIS A 199 -4.59 -11.30 -1.09
C HIS A 199 -3.83 -10.07 -0.61
N PHE A 200 -3.57 -9.17 -1.54
CA PHE A 200 -2.91 -7.91 -1.24
C PHE A 200 -3.92 -6.77 -1.15
N PHE A 201 -3.48 -5.65 -0.58
CA PHE A 201 -4.29 -4.45 -0.33
C PHE A 201 -5.14 -4.04 -1.55
N GLY A 202 -4.59 -4.18 -2.75
CA GLY A 202 -5.25 -3.87 -4.01
C GLY A 202 -6.48 -4.75 -4.27
N GLU A 203 -6.42 -6.05 -4.02
CA GLU A 203 -7.56 -6.96 -4.25
C GLU A 203 -8.78 -6.60 -3.40
N TYR A 204 -8.59 -5.89 -2.28
CA TYR A 204 -9.66 -5.38 -1.42
C TYR A 204 -10.04 -3.94 -1.70
N TRP A 205 -9.56 -3.40 -2.81
CA TRP A 205 -10.06 -2.12 -3.26
C TRP A 205 -11.56 -2.25 -3.50
N PRO A 206 -12.37 -1.40 -2.87
CA PRO A 206 -13.82 -1.44 -3.03
C PRO A 206 -14.23 -1.33 -4.49
N ARG A 207 -15.13 -2.20 -4.94
CA ARG A 207 -15.70 -2.14 -6.28
C ARG A 207 -17.22 -1.94 -6.20
N PRO A 208 -17.78 -0.95 -6.92
CA PRO A 208 -19.21 -0.69 -6.88
C PRO A 208 -20.11 -1.79 -7.45
N ASP A 209 -19.53 -2.74 -8.19
CA ASP A 209 -20.24 -3.90 -8.75
C ASP A 209 -20.49 -5.01 -7.74
N PHE A 210 -19.96 -4.92 -6.51
CA PHE A 210 -20.10 -5.97 -5.49
C PHE A 210 -21.56 -6.26 -5.09
N GLU A 211 -22.35 -5.26 -4.71
CA GLU A 211 -23.79 -5.32 -4.47
C GLU A 211 -24.28 -3.87 -4.25
N PRO A 212 -25.53 -3.50 -4.57
CA PRO A 212 -26.03 -2.15 -4.26
C PRO A 212 -25.86 -1.81 -2.77
N GLY A 213 -25.11 -0.75 -2.46
CA GLY A 213 -24.81 -0.37 -1.08
C GLY A 213 -23.71 -1.19 -0.39
N ALA A 214 -22.89 -1.92 -1.15
CA ALA A 214 -21.75 -2.68 -0.63
C ALA A 214 -20.67 -1.79 0.03
N LEU A 215 -20.61 -0.51 -0.34
CA LEU A 215 -19.57 0.43 0.07
C LEU A 215 -20.09 1.57 0.95
N PRO A 216 -20.77 1.31 2.08
CA PRO A 216 -21.28 2.39 2.92
C PRO A 216 -20.10 3.13 3.55
N LEU A 217 -20.23 4.45 3.62
CA LEU A 217 -19.48 5.25 4.59
C LEU A 217 -20.18 5.13 5.94
N LEU A 218 -19.41 4.79 6.96
CA LEU A 218 -19.83 4.56 8.33
C LEU A 218 -19.24 5.64 9.23
N TYR A 219 -19.85 5.88 10.39
CA TYR A 219 -19.36 6.87 11.33
C TYR A 219 -17.85 6.67 11.65
N PRO A 220 -17.01 7.72 11.56
CA PRO A 220 -17.35 9.13 11.31
C PRO A 220 -17.31 9.59 9.84
N ALA A 221 -17.01 8.69 8.89
CA ALA A 221 -16.89 9.00 7.47
C ALA A 221 -18.23 9.17 6.75
N ASP A 222 -19.32 8.67 7.33
CA ASP A 222 -20.69 8.90 6.87
C ASP A 222 -21.04 10.39 6.67
N ARG A 223 -20.36 11.30 7.40
CA ARG A 223 -20.46 12.75 7.20
C ARG A 223 -20.08 13.24 5.80
N PHE A 224 -19.37 12.43 5.01
CA PHE A 224 -18.99 12.73 3.63
C PHE A 224 -19.93 12.09 2.59
N ASN A 225 -20.99 11.41 3.03
CA ASN A 225 -21.97 10.80 2.14
C ASN A 225 -22.97 11.85 1.63
N PHE A 226 -22.66 12.48 0.50
CA PHE A 226 -23.50 13.47 -0.16
C PHE A 226 -24.37 12.88 -1.29
N GLY A 227 -24.37 11.55 -1.49
CA GLY A 227 -25.06 10.93 -2.61
C GLY A 227 -24.60 11.56 -3.94
N PRO A 228 -25.49 12.14 -4.76
CA PRO A 228 -25.11 12.83 -5.99
C PRO A 228 -24.75 14.32 -5.85
N ASP A 229 -24.77 14.89 -4.64
CA ASP A 229 -24.53 16.31 -4.41
C ASP A 229 -23.02 16.65 -4.33
N PHE A 230 -22.38 16.69 -5.50
CA PHE A 230 -20.95 17.02 -5.62
C PHE A 230 -20.61 18.43 -5.13
N ASP A 231 -21.48 19.41 -5.39
CA ASP A 231 -21.23 20.80 -5.01
C ASP A 231 -21.36 20.96 -3.50
N GLY A 232 -22.37 20.35 -2.87
CA GLY A 232 -22.49 20.28 -1.42
C GLY A 232 -21.28 19.64 -0.75
N LEU A 233 -20.73 18.55 -1.31
CA LEU A 233 -19.49 17.97 -0.80
C LEU A 233 -18.33 18.96 -0.92
N LYS A 234 -18.14 19.60 -2.08
CA LYS A 234 -17.04 20.57 -2.28
C LYS A 234 -17.14 21.74 -1.30
N GLU A 235 -18.34 22.28 -1.10
CA GLU A 235 -18.60 23.34 -0.12
C GLU A 235 -18.26 22.86 1.30
N PHE A 236 -18.69 21.67 1.68
CA PHE A 236 -18.37 21.09 2.99
C PHE A 236 -16.86 20.90 3.18
N LEU A 237 -16.15 20.33 2.19
CA LEU A 237 -14.69 20.14 2.24
C LEU A 237 -13.93 21.46 2.39
N ASN A 238 -14.44 22.56 1.84
CA ASN A 238 -13.85 23.89 1.99
C ASN A 238 -13.95 24.45 3.42
N THR A 239 -14.88 23.95 4.23
CA THR A 239 -15.00 24.32 5.65
C THR A 239 -13.99 23.61 6.55
N LEU A 240 -13.40 22.51 6.07
CA LEU A 240 -12.50 21.65 6.85
C LEU A 240 -11.06 22.15 6.82
N PRO A 241 -10.28 21.90 7.89
CA PRO A 241 -8.86 22.22 7.88
C PRO A 241 -8.10 21.33 6.88
N PRO A 242 -6.93 21.76 6.35
CA PRO A 242 -6.22 21.06 5.27
C PRO A 242 -5.87 19.57 5.51
N HIS A 243 -5.78 19.15 6.76
CA HIS A 243 -5.46 17.77 7.14
C HIS A 243 -6.68 16.86 7.24
N GLU A 244 -7.90 17.42 7.29
CA GLU A 244 -9.18 16.71 7.31
C GLU A 244 -9.89 16.70 5.94
N ARG A 245 -9.22 17.20 4.90
CA ARG A 245 -9.76 17.24 3.53
C ARG A 245 -8.72 16.67 2.54
N PRO A 246 -9.12 16.25 1.33
CA PRO A 246 -8.20 15.79 0.31
C PRO A 246 -7.27 16.92 -0.15
N ASN A 247 -6.18 16.59 -0.85
CA ASN A 247 -5.46 17.63 -1.61
C ASN A 247 -6.16 17.96 -2.93
N ILE A 248 -5.68 19.03 -3.53
CA ILE A 248 -6.07 19.48 -4.86
C ILE A 248 -5.89 18.43 -5.97
N ALA A 249 -4.87 17.57 -5.90
CA ALA A 249 -4.64 16.51 -6.90
C ALA A 249 -5.74 15.44 -6.83
N TRP A 250 -6.05 14.97 -5.63
CA TRP A 250 -7.16 14.05 -5.39
C TRP A 250 -8.50 14.67 -5.80
N THR A 251 -8.71 15.95 -5.46
CA THR A 251 -9.94 16.67 -5.82
C THR A 251 -10.10 16.80 -7.32
N GLN A 252 -9.03 17.12 -8.06
CA GLN A 252 -9.05 17.19 -9.51
C GLN A 252 -9.36 15.84 -10.16
N LEU A 253 -8.76 14.77 -9.64
CA LEU A 253 -8.93 13.43 -10.19
C LEU A 253 -10.34 12.87 -9.97
N TRP A 254 -10.88 13.05 -8.76
CA TRP A 254 -12.09 12.35 -8.32
C TRP A 254 -13.34 13.20 -8.19
N LEU A 255 -13.20 14.52 -8.06
CA LEU A 255 -14.31 15.49 -8.02
C LEU A 255 -14.28 16.48 -9.19
N GLY A 256 -13.44 16.21 -10.19
CA GLY A 256 -13.35 16.97 -11.44
C GLY A 256 -14.56 16.75 -12.36
N ALA A 257 -14.48 17.33 -13.57
CA ALA A 257 -15.48 17.08 -14.60
C ALA A 257 -15.27 15.70 -15.26
N GLY A 258 -16.32 15.15 -15.90
CA GLY A 258 -16.25 13.88 -16.62
C GLY A 258 -16.44 12.65 -15.72
N LEU A 259 -17.43 12.71 -14.83
CA LEU A 259 -17.78 11.61 -13.95
C LEU A 259 -18.72 10.63 -14.67
N ASP A 260 -18.44 9.33 -14.56
CA ASP A 260 -19.25 8.27 -15.19
C ASP A 260 -20.48 7.93 -14.33
N TYR A 261 -20.35 8.07 -13.01
CA TYR A 261 -21.42 7.80 -12.05
C TYR A 261 -21.94 9.07 -11.38
N PRO A 262 -23.27 9.16 -11.12
CA PRO A 262 -23.86 10.32 -10.49
C PRO A 262 -23.58 10.38 -8.99
N GLU A 263 -23.27 9.27 -8.32
CA GLU A 263 -22.92 9.27 -6.91
C GLU A 263 -21.44 9.59 -6.67
N VAL A 264 -21.18 10.41 -5.64
CA VAL A 264 -19.83 10.76 -5.21
C VAL A 264 -19.04 9.51 -4.81
N PHE A 265 -17.75 9.50 -5.16
CA PHE A 265 -16.73 8.47 -4.87
C PHE A 265 -16.89 7.14 -5.61
N VAL A 266 -18.05 6.83 -6.20
CA VAL A 266 -18.24 5.57 -6.96
C VAL A 266 -17.16 5.42 -8.02
N ASP A 267 -16.85 6.51 -8.71
CA ASP A 267 -15.77 6.59 -9.67
C ASP A 267 -14.38 6.29 -9.11
N MET A 268 -14.05 6.85 -7.94
CA MET A 268 -12.79 6.56 -7.26
C MET A 268 -12.67 5.08 -6.94
N PHE A 269 -13.78 4.45 -6.55
CA PHE A 269 -13.81 3.04 -6.23
C PHE A 269 -13.76 2.17 -7.50
N CYS A 270 -14.43 2.56 -8.59
CA CYS A 270 -14.35 1.87 -9.89
C CYS A 270 -12.96 1.93 -10.54
N TYR A 271 -12.28 3.08 -10.45
CA TYR A 271 -11.10 3.37 -11.29
C TYR A 271 -9.82 3.64 -10.49
N GLY A 272 -9.88 3.59 -9.15
CA GLY A 272 -8.75 3.95 -8.28
C GLY A 272 -7.60 2.93 -8.29
N GLU A 273 -7.87 1.66 -8.59
CA GLU A 273 -6.91 0.57 -8.44
C GLU A 273 -6.64 -0.18 -9.76
N PRO A 274 -5.37 -0.46 -10.10
CA PRO A 274 -4.14 0.16 -9.60
C PRO A 274 -3.84 1.50 -10.32
N SER A 275 -3.77 2.61 -9.57
CA SER A 275 -3.41 3.91 -10.14
C SER A 275 -1.89 4.16 -10.15
N PRO A 276 -1.29 4.56 -11.29
CA PRO A 276 0.09 5.05 -11.35
C PRO A 276 0.37 6.24 -10.40
N CYS A 277 -0.68 6.94 -9.95
CA CYS A 277 -0.54 8.05 -9.02
C CYS A 277 -0.08 7.63 -7.61
N TRP A 278 -0.28 6.36 -7.25
CA TRP A 278 0.19 5.81 -5.98
C TRP A 278 1.71 5.73 -5.92
N ASP A 279 2.38 5.52 -7.06
CA ASP A 279 3.83 5.36 -7.11
C ASP A 279 4.56 6.58 -6.56
N TRP A 280 4.13 7.78 -6.92
CA TRP A 280 4.70 9.03 -6.43
C TRP A 280 3.97 9.59 -5.20
N GLY A 281 3.01 8.84 -4.65
CA GLY A 281 2.33 9.15 -3.39
C GLY A 281 1.40 10.36 -3.44
N PHE A 282 0.67 10.55 -4.55
CA PHE A 282 -0.07 11.78 -4.85
C PHE A 282 -0.96 12.31 -3.71
N ALA A 283 -1.62 11.42 -2.96
CA ALA A 283 -2.54 11.78 -1.88
C ALA A 283 -1.83 12.33 -0.63
N LEU A 284 -0.53 12.04 -0.47
CA LEU A 284 0.24 12.41 0.72
C LEU A 284 0.74 13.86 0.68
N TRP A 285 0.81 14.47 -0.49
CA TRP A 285 1.40 15.80 -0.67
C TRP A 285 0.45 16.94 -0.30
N SER A 286 1.02 18.01 0.23
CA SER A 286 0.31 19.28 0.46
C SER A 286 -0.04 19.98 -0.85
N ASP A 287 -1.06 20.83 -0.80
CA ASP A 287 -1.53 21.60 -1.96
C ASP A 287 -0.41 22.49 -2.51
N GLU A 288 0.36 23.14 -1.63
CA GLU A 288 1.47 24.01 -2.00
C GLU A 288 2.54 23.25 -2.79
N ARG A 289 2.88 22.04 -2.34
CA ARG A 289 3.87 21.19 -3.03
C ARG A 289 3.37 20.73 -4.39
N LEU A 290 2.10 20.36 -4.49
CA LEU A 290 1.50 19.92 -5.76
C LEU A 290 1.47 21.05 -6.80
N VAL A 291 1.19 22.28 -6.36
CA VAL A 291 1.30 23.47 -7.22
C VAL A 291 2.76 23.72 -7.62
N GLU A 292 3.69 23.72 -6.67
CA GLU A 292 5.14 23.91 -6.94
C GLU A 292 5.68 22.88 -7.95
N TRP A 293 5.18 21.65 -7.89
CA TRP A 293 5.60 20.56 -8.76
C TRP A 293 4.89 20.55 -10.12
N GLY A 294 3.91 21.44 -10.35
CA GLY A 294 3.13 21.47 -11.59
C GLY A 294 2.31 20.19 -11.78
N ALA A 295 1.84 19.57 -10.68
CA ALA A 295 1.13 18.29 -10.73
C ALA A 295 -0.21 18.41 -11.47
N LEU A 296 -0.93 19.51 -11.30
CA LEU A 296 -2.27 19.70 -11.85
C LEU A 296 -2.32 19.73 -13.39
N GLU A 297 -1.18 19.99 -14.03
CA GLU A 297 -1.05 20.04 -15.49
C GLU A 297 -0.87 18.65 -16.11
N GLN A 298 -0.63 17.63 -15.28
CA GLN A 298 -0.21 16.31 -15.73
C GLN A 298 -1.38 15.45 -16.22
N PRO A 299 -1.26 14.78 -17.37
CA PRO A 299 -2.30 13.90 -17.89
C PRO A 299 -2.70 12.79 -16.92
N SER A 300 -1.78 12.28 -16.10
CA SER A 300 -2.08 11.25 -15.10
C SER A 300 -3.06 11.71 -14.01
N LEU A 301 -3.26 13.03 -13.85
CA LEU A 301 -4.28 13.61 -12.96
C LEU A 301 -5.51 14.09 -13.74
N ARG A 302 -5.69 13.59 -14.96
CA ARG A 302 -6.91 13.77 -15.74
C ARG A 302 -7.56 12.42 -15.93
N ARG A 303 -8.87 12.41 -15.72
CA ARG A 303 -9.64 11.17 -15.69
C ARG A 303 -9.90 10.57 -17.07
N ASP A 304 -9.93 11.41 -18.11
CA ASP A 304 -10.09 11.00 -19.51
C ASP A 304 -9.02 10.01 -20.00
N VAL A 305 -7.91 9.87 -19.25
CA VAL A 305 -6.86 8.88 -19.48
C VAL A 305 -7.23 7.47 -18.98
N TYR A 306 -8.15 7.36 -18.01
CA TYR A 306 -8.55 6.08 -17.40
C TYR A 306 -9.82 5.47 -18.01
N THR A 307 -10.49 6.19 -18.92
CA THR A 307 -11.79 5.81 -19.50
C THR A 307 -11.70 5.40 -20.99
N GLN A 308 -10.54 4.94 -21.49
CA GLN A 308 -10.37 4.48 -22.88
C GLN A 308 -10.38 2.96 -23.03
#